data_AF-A0A183G6E4-F1
#
_entry.id   AF-A0A183G6E4-F1
#
_cell.length_a   1.000
_cell.length_b   1.000
_cell.length_c   1.000
_cell.angle_alpha   90.00
_cell.angle_beta   90.00
_cell.angle_gamma   90.00
#
_symmetry.space_group_name_H-M   'P 1'
#
loop_
_entity.id
_entity.type
_entity.pdbx_description
1 polymer ?
#
loop_
_entity_poly.entity_id
_entity_poly.type
_entity_poly.pdbx_seq_one_letter_code
_entity_poly.pdbx_strand_id
1 'polypeptide(L)'
;RIFVIGHANDTKCFSRNVGRRTTSILINKDECGVVTTRSTNPPGLFSNVKIMISFHNEFITKVDRGYEISCFYMQGDKTVTYPITVATQALGGLTQLAEMPRCRYEVIDPETKDTVDVVTVGSKLLHRWTCESTAPDLWCMTVHSCQVEDGSGTTFSILDDKGYRMSGKMIRLLLPQLEL
;
A
#
# COMPACT_ATOMS: atom_id res chain seq x y z
N ARG A 1 23.52 12.04 1.62
CA ARG A 1 22.48 13.08 1.82
C ARG A 1 21.19 12.63 1.15
N ILE A 2 20.04 13.00 1.70
CA ILE A 2 18.73 12.75 1.11
C ILE A 2 18.08 14.12 0.85
N PHE A 3 17.45 14.31 -0.31
CA PHE A 3 16.73 15.55 -0.61
C PHE A 3 15.60 15.32 -1.61
N VAL A 4 14.62 16.22 -1.64
CA VAL A 4 13.55 16.18 -2.63
C VAL A 4 14.03 16.76 -3.97
N ILE A 5 13.74 16.07 -5.08
CA ILE A 5 14.17 16.48 -6.41
C ILE A 5 13.62 17.88 -6.73
N GLY A 6 14.49 18.79 -7.18
CA GLY A 6 14.14 20.19 -7.44
C GLY A 6 14.15 21.10 -6.20
N HIS A 7 14.24 20.54 -4.99
CA HIS A 7 14.20 21.29 -3.72
C HIS A 7 15.46 21.08 -2.87
N ALA A 8 16.59 20.73 -3.51
CA ALA A 8 17.86 20.43 -2.81
C ALA A 8 18.47 21.63 -2.03
N ASN A 9 18.10 22.86 -2.41
CA ASN A 9 18.57 24.08 -1.74
C ASN A 9 17.72 24.47 -0.53
N ASP A 10 16.56 23.85 -0.34
CA ASP A 10 15.69 24.13 0.80
C ASP A 10 16.12 23.25 1.99
N THR A 11 16.47 23.90 3.10
CA THR A 11 16.91 23.23 4.33
C THR A 11 15.84 22.35 4.96
N LYS A 12 14.55 22.60 4.68
CA LYS A 12 13.44 21.76 5.12
C LYS A 12 13.27 20.50 4.26
N CYS A 13 13.72 20.55 3.01
CA CYS A 13 13.53 19.50 2.02
C CYS A 13 14.77 18.62 1.82
N PHE A 14 15.73 18.74 2.73
CA PHE A 14 17.01 18.04 2.68
C PHE A 14 17.43 17.58 4.08
N SER A 15 18.10 16.43 4.10
CA SER A 15 18.68 15.85 5.30
C SER A 15 20.10 15.36 5.01
N ARG A 16 21.06 15.80 5.83
CA ARG A 16 22.46 15.37 5.79
C ARG A 16 22.84 14.82 7.16
N ASN A 17 22.83 13.50 7.25
CA ASN A 17 23.42 12.77 8.35
C ASN A 17 24.79 12.25 7.92
N VAL A 18 25.85 12.64 8.63
CA VAL A 18 27.23 12.16 8.43
C VAL A 18 27.56 11.22 9.58
N GLY A 19 28.07 10.02 9.28
CA GLY A 19 28.51 9.05 10.31
C GLY A 19 27.44 8.12 10.88
N ARG A 20 26.17 8.26 10.49
CA ARG A 20 25.11 7.27 10.80
C ARG A 20 24.88 6.32 9.62
N ARG A 21 24.70 5.03 9.90
CA ARG A 21 24.32 4.00 8.91
C ARG A 21 22.92 4.23 8.31
N THR A 22 22.05 4.92 9.05
CA THR A 22 20.68 5.22 8.62
C THR A 22 20.49 6.72 8.53
N THR A 23 19.88 7.17 7.44
CA THR A 23 19.49 8.57 7.22
C THR A 23 17.99 8.62 6.96
N SER A 24 17.32 9.58 7.57
CA SER A 24 15.88 9.82 7.43
C SER A 24 15.60 11.26 7.06
N ILE A 25 14.44 11.50 6.45
CA ILE A 25 13.95 12.82 6.09
C ILE A 25 12.46 12.88 6.43
N LEU A 26 11.99 14.03 6.92
CA LEU A 26 10.59 14.29 7.20
C LEU A 26 10.13 15.39 6.23
N ILE A 27 9.14 15.08 5.40
CA ILE A 27 8.58 16.01 4.42
C ILE A 27 7.10 16.19 4.74
N ASN A 28 6.67 17.44 4.92
CA ASN A 28 5.26 17.75 5.09
C ASN A 28 4.51 17.58 3.77
N LYS A 29 3.26 17.14 3.84
CA LYS A 29 2.41 16.83 2.68
C LYS A 29 2.24 17.99 1.68
N ASP A 30 2.33 19.22 2.16
CA ASP A 30 2.06 20.42 1.36
C ASP A 30 3.34 21.24 1.06
N GLU A 31 4.52 20.68 1.35
CA GLU A 31 5.81 21.34 1.15
C GLU A 31 6.69 20.57 0.15
N CYS A 32 7.85 21.14 -0.21
CA CYS A 32 8.91 20.45 -0.97
C CYS A 32 8.50 19.86 -2.33
N GLY A 33 7.42 20.34 -2.96
CA GLY A 33 6.98 19.84 -4.26
C GLY A 33 6.25 18.49 -4.19
N VAL A 34 5.69 18.13 -3.04
CA VAL A 34 4.77 16.99 -2.92
C VAL A 34 3.54 17.26 -3.79
N VAL A 35 3.21 16.30 -4.66
CA VAL A 35 2.06 16.38 -5.56
C VAL A 35 0.92 15.58 -4.96
N THR A 36 -0.22 16.22 -4.72
CA THR A 36 -1.41 15.54 -4.21
C THR A 36 -2.46 15.35 -5.31
N THR A 37 -2.83 14.10 -5.58
CA THR A 37 -3.82 13.72 -6.60
C THR A 37 -5.03 13.06 -5.93
N ARG A 38 -6.25 13.42 -6.34
CA ARG A 38 -7.47 12.76 -5.87
C ARG A 38 -7.66 11.41 -6.58
N SER A 39 -8.00 10.39 -5.82
CA SER A 39 -8.45 9.09 -6.31
C SER A 39 -9.95 8.98 -6.11
N THR A 40 -10.67 8.52 -7.13
CA THR A 40 -12.10 8.25 -7.07
C THR A 40 -12.41 6.79 -6.75
N ASN A 41 -11.44 5.89 -6.91
CA ASN A 41 -11.60 4.47 -6.62
C ASN A 41 -10.26 3.82 -6.20
N PRO A 42 -10.04 3.52 -4.90
CA PRO A 42 -10.88 3.91 -3.76
C PRO A 42 -10.85 5.44 -3.54
N PRO A 43 -11.93 6.03 -2.98
CA PRO A 43 -12.00 7.47 -2.73
C PRO A 43 -10.93 7.89 -1.72
N GLY A 44 -10.09 8.84 -2.12
CA GLY A 44 -8.96 9.28 -1.31
C GLY A 44 -8.03 10.25 -2.01
N LEU A 45 -6.84 10.43 -1.44
CA LEU A 45 -5.81 11.35 -1.90
C LEU A 45 -4.47 10.60 -1.93
N PHE A 46 -3.83 10.54 -3.08
CA PHE A 46 -2.43 10.15 -3.20
C PHE A 46 -1.54 11.38 -3.02
N SER A 47 -0.52 11.27 -2.19
CA SER A 47 0.54 12.26 -2.04
C SER A 47 1.86 11.66 -2.50
N ASN A 48 2.39 12.18 -3.60
CA ASN A 48 3.58 11.68 -4.29
C ASN A 48 4.75 12.63 -4.09
N VAL A 49 5.93 12.09 -3.78
CA VAL A 49 7.16 12.86 -3.65
C VAL A 49 8.34 12.11 -4.24
N LYS A 50 9.20 12.84 -4.96
CA LYS A 50 10.39 12.27 -5.59
C LYS A 50 11.63 12.65 -4.81
N ILE A 51 12.30 11.66 -4.24
CA ILE A 51 13.44 11.84 -3.34
C ILE A 51 14.70 11.28 -4.00
N MET A 52 15.81 12.01 -3.87
CA MET A 52 17.13 11.59 -4.31
C MET A 52 18.01 11.26 -3.10
N ILE A 53 18.62 10.08 -3.11
CA ILE A 53 19.68 9.69 -2.19
C ILE A 53 21.01 9.82 -2.91
N SER A 54 21.82 10.76 -2.46
CA SER A 54 23.14 11.05 -3.03
C SER A 54 24.27 10.71 -2.06
N PHE A 55 25.27 9.98 -2.53
CA PHE A 55 26.43 9.55 -1.75
C PHE A 55 27.58 10.56 -1.81
N HIS A 56 27.55 11.49 -2.77
CA HIS A 56 28.52 12.58 -2.86
C HIS A 56 27.93 13.91 -2.37
N ASN A 57 28.78 14.74 -1.77
CA ASN A 57 28.32 15.94 -1.08
C ASN A 57 28.04 17.13 -2.00
N GLU A 58 28.76 17.20 -3.12
CA GLU A 58 28.78 18.37 -4.01
C GLU A 58 28.08 18.13 -5.35
N PHE A 59 28.06 16.89 -5.84
CA PHE A 59 27.55 16.57 -7.17
C PHE A 59 26.74 15.28 -7.15
N ILE A 60 25.88 15.12 -8.15
CA ILE A 60 25.11 13.90 -8.36
C ILE A 60 25.97 12.93 -9.16
N THR A 61 26.02 11.68 -8.73
CA THR A 61 26.84 10.64 -9.38
C THR A 61 25.96 9.53 -9.94
N LYS A 62 26.54 8.68 -10.80
CA LYS A 62 25.86 7.51 -11.37
C LYS A 62 25.34 6.52 -10.31
N VAL A 63 25.92 6.52 -9.12
CA VAL A 63 25.52 5.62 -8.03
C VAL A 63 24.37 6.18 -7.17
N ASP A 64 24.00 7.45 -7.36
CA ASP A 64 22.89 8.06 -6.65
C ASP A 64 21.55 7.48 -7.13
N ARG A 65 20.57 7.37 -6.22
CA ARG A 65 19.28 6.72 -6.51
C ARG A 65 18.12 7.66 -6.27
N GLY A 66 17.21 7.71 -7.25
CA GLY A 66 15.93 8.40 -7.14
C GLY A 66 14.81 7.43 -6.76
N TYR A 67 13.94 7.85 -5.86
CA TYR A 67 12.77 7.10 -5.41
C TYR A 67 11.52 7.97 -5.54
N GLU A 68 10.41 7.38 -5.95
CA GLU A 68 9.09 8.00 -5.88
C GLU A 68 8.30 7.33 -4.75
N ILE A 69 7.93 8.12 -3.76
CA ILE A 69 7.18 7.65 -2.59
C ILE A 69 5.73 8.13 -2.75
N SER A 70 4.80 7.18 -2.69
CA SER A 70 3.36 7.42 -2.81
C SER A 70 2.63 7.03 -1.54
N CYS A 71 2.03 8.02 -0.86
CA CYS A 71 1.22 7.82 0.34
C CYS A 71 -0.27 7.97 -0.02
N PHE A 72 -1.08 6.95 0.24
CA PHE A 72 -2.52 7.01 0.02
C PHE A 72 -3.27 7.34 1.31
N TYR A 73 -4.09 8.39 1.28
CA TYR A 73 -4.98 8.82 2.34
C TYR A 73 -6.42 8.56 1.93
N MET A 74 -7.06 7.56 2.54
CA MET A 74 -8.46 7.27 2.29
C MET A 74 -9.36 8.41 2.75
N GLN A 75 -10.35 8.74 1.95
CA GLN A 75 -11.42 9.65 2.36
C GLN A 75 -12.33 8.88 3.32
N GLY A 76 -12.21 9.16 4.63
CA GLY A 76 -13.14 8.64 5.63
C GLY A 76 -14.37 9.54 5.73
N ASP A 77 -15.56 8.94 5.75
CA ASP A 77 -16.79 9.62 6.14
C ASP A 77 -16.70 9.98 7.64
N LYS A 78 -16.24 11.20 7.93
CA LYS A 78 -16.22 11.71 9.30
C LYS A 78 -17.62 12.17 9.69
N THR A 79 -18.41 11.31 10.31
CA THR A 79 -19.55 11.74 11.13
C THR A 79 -19.00 12.32 12.44
N VAL A 80 -18.85 13.64 12.51
CA VAL A 80 -18.52 14.35 13.75
C VAL A 80 -19.80 14.46 14.58
N THR A 81 -20.04 13.51 15.47
CA THR A 81 -21.17 13.58 16.41
C THR A 81 -20.75 14.43 17.62
N TYR A 82 -21.19 15.70 17.65
CA TYR A 82 -21.10 16.53 18.86
C TYR A 82 -22.09 16.01 19.93
N PRO A 83 -21.73 15.96 21.22
CA PRO A 83 -22.69 15.62 22.26
C PRO A 83 -23.39 16.89 22.76
N ILE A 84 -24.59 17.18 22.27
CA ILE A 84 -25.55 18.03 23.01
C ILE A 84 -26.91 17.32 23.03
N THR A 85 -27.31 16.96 24.24
CA THR A 85 -28.49 16.15 24.58
C THR A 85 -29.77 16.99 24.56
N VAL A 86 -30.82 16.51 23.88
CA VAL A 86 -32.22 16.85 24.18
C VAL A 86 -33.02 15.54 24.21
N ALA A 87 -33.73 15.31 25.31
CA ALA A 87 -34.38 14.05 25.63
C ALA A 87 -35.61 13.78 24.73
N THR A 88 -35.46 12.83 23.82
CA THR A 88 -36.56 12.06 23.23
C THR A 88 -36.10 10.61 23.19
N GLN A 89 -36.93 9.66 23.63
CA GLN A 89 -36.58 8.24 23.66
C GLN A 89 -36.04 7.81 22.29
N ALA A 90 -34.73 7.62 22.21
CA ALA A 90 -34.04 7.32 20.97
C ALA A 90 -33.88 5.80 20.86
N LEU A 91 -34.35 5.23 19.74
CA LEU A 91 -33.81 3.98 19.24
C LEU A 91 -32.28 4.14 19.20
N GLY A 92 -31.56 3.30 19.93
CA GLY A 92 -30.12 3.39 20.05
C GLY A 92 -29.47 3.34 18.67
N GLY A 93 -28.90 4.47 18.24
CA GLY A 93 -28.08 4.51 17.03
C GLY A 93 -26.84 3.66 17.24
N LEU A 94 -26.78 2.50 16.58
CA LEU A 94 -25.57 1.68 16.53
C LEU A 94 -24.61 2.31 15.51
N THR A 95 -23.84 3.31 15.92
CA THR A 95 -22.67 3.75 15.17
C THR A 95 -21.51 2.80 15.45
N GLN A 96 -21.39 1.71 14.68
CA GLN A 96 -20.15 0.94 14.62
C GLN A 96 -19.19 1.64 13.67
N LEU A 97 -18.21 2.35 14.24
CA LEU A 97 -17.00 2.75 13.51
C LEU A 97 -16.17 1.49 13.26
N ALA A 98 -16.27 0.93 12.06
CA ALA A 98 -15.47 -0.21 11.66
C ALA A 98 -14.09 0.26 11.19
N GLU A 99 -13.03 -0.24 11.83
CA GLU A 99 -11.67 0.01 11.39
C GLU A 99 -11.38 -0.78 10.10
N MET A 100 -10.66 -0.14 9.17
CA MET A 100 -10.22 -0.77 7.92
C MET A 100 -9.36 -2.02 8.22
N PRO A 101 -9.59 -3.16 7.53
CA PRO A 101 -8.79 -4.36 7.74
C PRO A 101 -7.32 -4.16 7.38
N ARG A 102 -6.43 -4.82 8.13
CA ARG A 102 -5.00 -4.93 7.79
C ARG A 102 -4.76 -6.24 7.04
N CYS A 103 -4.30 -6.15 5.80
CA CYS A 103 -4.12 -7.31 4.94
C CYS A 103 -2.64 -7.68 4.76
N ARG A 104 -2.36 -8.99 4.67
CA ARG A 104 -1.05 -9.58 4.39
C ARG A 104 -1.16 -10.56 3.23
N TYR A 105 -0.09 -10.65 2.45
CA TYR A 105 0.06 -11.56 1.31
C TYR A 105 1.21 -12.53 1.59
N GLU A 106 0.99 -13.81 1.34
CA GLU A 106 1.95 -14.89 1.55
C GLU A 106 1.90 -15.89 0.38
N VAL A 107 3.05 -16.48 0.07
CA VAL A 107 3.17 -17.58 -0.90
C VAL A 107 3.51 -18.85 -0.13
N ILE A 108 2.78 -19.92 -0.40
CA ILE A 108 2.75 -21.11 0.46
C ILE A 108 2.88 -22.34 -0.42
N ASP A 109 3.60 -23.34 0.08
CA ASP A 109 3.59 -24.67 -0.52
C ASP A 109 2.23 -25.35 -0.25
N PRO A 110 1.51 -25.84 -1.26
CA PRO A 110 0.25 -26.55 -1.05
C PRO A 110 0.41 -27.86 -0.24
N GLU A 111 1.59 -28.49 -0.25
CA GLU A 111 1.84 -29.74 0.46
C GLU A 111 2.23 -29.51 1.92
N THR A 112 3.21 -28.63 2.17
CA THR A 112 3.71 -28.38 3.53
C THR A 112 2.88 -27.36 4.29
N LYS A 113 2.13 -26.50 3.58
CA LYS A 113 1.40 -25.33 4.12
C LYS A 113 2.29 -24.27 4.78
N ASP A 114 3.59 -24.34 4.55
CA ASP A 114 4.57 -23.36 5.03
C ASP A 114 4.83 -22.27 4.00
N THR A 115 5.24 -21.10 4.46
CA THR A 115 5.63 -19.99 3.58
C THR A 115 6.92 -20.32 2.85
N VAL A 116 6.97 -20.02 1.55
CA VAL A 116 8.10 -20.39 0.69
C VAL A 116 8.72 -19.16 0.05
N ASP A 117 10.04 -19.03 0.18
CA ASP A 117 10.83 -17.96 -0.44
C ASP A 117 11.56 -18.42 -1.72
N VAL A 118 11.86 -19.72 -1.83
CA VAL A 118 12.62 -20.29 -2.95
C VAL A 118 11.95 -21.55 -3.47
N VAL A 119 11.71 -21.59 -4.78
CA VAL A 119 10.96 -22.65 -5.44
C VAL A 119 11.68 -23.10 -6.70
N THR A 120 11.47 -24.35 -7.09
CA THR A 120 11.94 -24.88 -8.37
C THR A 120 10.91 -24.66 -9.47
N VAL A 121 11.38 -24.52 -10.72
CA VAL A 121 10.49 -24.39 -11.88
C VAL A 121 9.60 -25.63 -12.00
N GLY A 122 8.29 -25.42 -12.09
CA GLY A 122 7.28 -26.48 -12.14
C GLY A 122 6.60 -26.79 -10.81
N SER A 123 7.09 -26.23 -9.69
CA SER A 123 6.39 -26.31 -8.40
C SER A 123 5.09 -25.51 -8.43
N LYS A 124 4.03 -26.06 -7.81
CA LYS A 124 2.76 -25.36 -7.63
C LYS A 124 2.82 -24.54 -6.34
N LEU A 125 2.27 -23.34 -6.38
CA LEU A 125 2.28 -22.42 -5.24
C LEU A 125 0.88 -21.91 -4.97
N LEU A 126 0.59 -21.76 -3.69
CA LEU A 126 -0.65 -21.21 -3.18
C LEU A 126 -0.41 -19.76 -2.78
N HIS A 127 -1.19 -18.85 -3.36
CA HIS A 127 -1.15 -17.43 -3.00
C HIS A 127 -2.27 -17.13 -2.01
N ARG A 128 -1.90 -16.69 -0.80
CA ARG A 128 -2.84 -16.42 0.30
C ARG A 128 -2.86 -14.94 0.65
N TRP A 129 -4.06 -14.38 0.69
CA TRP A 129 -4.32 -13.06 1.25
C TRP A 129 -5.12 -13.22 2.54
N THR A 130 -4.66 -12.61 3.62
CA THR A 130 -5.30 -12.67 4.93
C THR A 130 -5.54 -11.25 5.42
N CYS A 131 -6.78 -10.90 5.76
CA CYS A 131 -7.15 -9.59 6.28
C CYS A 131 -7.71 -9.72 7.70
N GLU A 132 -7.15 -8.95 8.64
CA GLU A 132 -7.58 -8.90 10.04
C GLU A 132 -8.38 -7.62 10.27
N SER A 133 -9.59 -7.73 10.83
CA SER A 133 -10.45 -6.60 11.21
C SER A 133 -11.17 -6.86 12.53
N THR A 134 -11.47 -5.78 13.24
CA THR A 134 -12.34 -5.76 14.42
C THR A 134 -13.83 -5.90 14.06
N ALA A 135 -14.19 -5.75 12.78
CA ALA A 135 -15.55 -5.91 12.28
C ALA A 135 -15.57 -6.72 10.97
N PRO A 136 -15.39 -8.05 11.02
CA PRO A 136 -15.28 -8.90 9.84
C PRO A 136 -16.55 -8.92 8.97
N ASP A 137 -17.72 -8.72 9.56
CA ASP A 137 -19.00 -8.74 8.84
C ASP A 137 -19.24 -7.48 7.98
N LEU A 138 -18.42 -6.44 8.16
CA LEU A 138 -18.55 -5.17 7.45
C LEU A 138 -17.62 -5.06 6.23
N TRP A 139 -16.66 -5.98 6.09
CA TRP A 139 -15.64 -5.90 5.05
C TRP A 139 -15.60 -7.17 4.21
N CYS A 140 -15.42 -7.00 2.89
CA CYS A 140 -15.15 -8.08 1.96
C CYS A 140 -13.83 -7.80 1.24
N MET A 141 -13.02 -8.84 1.06
CA MET A 141 -11.77 -8.75 0.32
C MET A 141 -11.99 -9.27 -1.11
N THR A 142 -11.46 -8.56 -2.10
CA THR A 142 -11.37 -9.03 -3.48
C THR A 142 -9.98 -8.72 -4.01
N VAL A 143 -9.31 -9.73 -4.55
CA VAL A 143 -8.01 -9.56 -5.20
C VAL A 143 -8.27 -9.26 -6.67
N HIS A 144 -7.69 -8.17 -7.13
CA HIS A 144 -7.83 -7.67 -8.49
C HIS A 144 -6.43 -7.43 -9.07
N SER A 145 -6.25 -7.58 -10.38
CA SER A 145 -5.02 -7.23 -11.12
C SER A 145 -3.72 -7.73 -10.44
N CYS A 146 -3.42 -9.02 -10.60
CA CYS A 146 -2.18 -9.62 -10.09
C CYS A 146 -1.20 -9.78 -11.25
N GLN A 147 0.01 -9.26 -11.10
CA GLN A 147 1.05 -9.30 -12.12
C GLN A 147 2.40 -9.71 -11.51
N VAL A 148 3.20 -10.43 -12.27
CA VAL A 148 4.57 -10.83 -11.93
C VAL A 148 5.53 -10.01 -12.76
N GLU A 149 6.57 -9.48 -12.12
CA GLU A 149 7.61 -8.68 -12.75
C GLU A 149 8.97 -9.35 -12.57
N ASP A 150 9.66 -9.59 -13.69
CA ASP A 150 11.00 -10.22 -13.72
C ASP A 150 12.15 -9.23 -13.48
N GLY A 151 11.85 -8.03 -12.96
CA GLY A 151 12.83 -6.96 -12.73
C GLY A 151 13.43 -6.31 -14.00
N SER A 152 13.33 -6.96 -15.16
CA SER A 152 13.73 -6.46 -16.49
C SER A 152 12.66 -5.57 -17.16
N GLY A 153 11.52 -5.37 -16.49
CA GLY A 153 10.38 -4.59 -17.01
C GLY A 153 9.34 -5.41 -17.80
N THR A 154 9.56 -6.71 -17.97
CA THR A 154 8.56 -7.65 -18.48
C THR A 154 7.57 -8.02 -17.38
N THR A 155 6.30 -7.69 -17.59
CA THR A 155 5.17 -7.98 -16.71
C THR A 155 4.33 -9.12 -17.27
N PHE A 156 3.88 -10.03 -16.41
CA PHE A 156 2.95 -11.09 -16.76
C PHE A 156 1.73 -11.04 -15.85
N SER A 157 0.54 -10.79 -16.43
CA SER A 157 -0.72 -10.70 -15.68
C SER A 157 -1.29 -12.09 -15.40
N ILE A 158 -1.49 -12.39 -14.12
CA ILE A 158 -2.14 -13.61 -13.60
C ILE A 158 -3.66 -13.39 -13.49
N LEU A 159 -4.06 -12.22 -13.00
CA LEU A 159 -5.46 -11.80 -12.87
C LEU A 159 -5.71 -10.55 -13.70
N ASP A 160 -6.91 -10.47 -14.29
CA ASP A 160 -7.39 -9.30 -15.01
C ASP A 160 -7.94 -8.21 -14.08
N ASP A 161 -8.40 -7.12 -14.72
CA ASP A 161 -9.05 -5.97 -14.08
C ASP A 161 -10.48 -6.25 -13.57
N LYS A 162 -10.82 -7.51 -13.35
CA LYS A 162 -12.06 -7.93 -12.70
C LYS A 162 -11.81 -9.07 -11.71
N GLY A 163 -10.55 -9.45 -11.48
CA GLY A 163 -10.17 -10.56 -10.61
C GLY A 163 -10.36 -11.94 -11.25
N TYR A 164 -10.57 -12.02 -12.56
CA TYR A 164 -10.59 -13.30 -13.28
C TYR A 164 -9.18 -13.73 -13.65
N ARG A 165 -8.94 -15.04 -13.55
CA ARG A 165 -7.72 -15.65 -14.08
C ARG A 165 -7.70 -15.54 -15.60
N MET A 166 -6.56 -15.09 -16.13
CA MET A 166 -6.32 -15.00 -17.57
C MET A 166 -6.37 -16.36 -18.29
N SER A 167 -6.31 -17.47 -17.56
CA SER A 167 -6.59 -18.84 -18.04
C SER A 167 -7.94 -19.28 -17.47
N GLY A 168 -8.95 -19.44 -18.35
CA GLY A 168 -10.39 -19.49 -18.07
C GLY A 168 -10.94 -20.61 -17.18
N LYS A 169 -10.44 -20.74 -15.95
CA LYS A 169 -11.10 -21.48 -14.85
C LYS A 169 -11.54 -20.49 -13.76
N MET A 170 -12.81 -20.61 -13.39
CA MET A 170 -13.46 -19.82 -12.35
C MET A 170 -12.76 -20.01 -10.99
N ILE A 171 -12.47 -18.90 -10.30
CA ILE A 171 -12.02 -18.91 -8.90
C ILE A 171 -13.24 -19.24 -8.04
N ARG A 172 -13.18 -20.35 -7.29
CA ARG A 172 -14.20 -20.70 -6.30
C ARG A 172 -13.87 -19.93 -5.03
N LEU A 173 -14.66 -18.91 -4.71
CA LEU A 173 -14.62 -18.22 -3.42
C LEU A 173 -15.22 -19.15 -2.36
N LEU A 174 -14.37 -19.75 -1.53
CA LEU A 174 -14.76 -20.29 -0.24
C LEU A 174 -14.02 -19.47 0.82
N LEU A 175 -14.73 -18.57 1.50
CA LEU A 175 -14.21 -18.04 2.76
C LEU A 175 -13.93 -19.23 3.70
N PRO A 176 -12.76 -19.31 4.38
CA PRO A 176 -11.71 -18.31 4.52
C PRO A 176 -10.38 -18.71 3.85
N GLN A 177 -10.36 -19.37 2.69
CA GLN A 177 -9.11 -19.69 1.98
C GLN A 177 -9.24 -19.38 0.49
N LEU A 178 -8.40 -18.46 0.01
CA LEU A 178 -8.22 -18.26 -1.42
C LEU A 178 -7.26 -19.35 -1.92
N GLU A 179 -7.80 -20.34 -2.63
CA GLU A 179 -6.98 -21.35 -3.31
C GLU A 179 -6.82 -20.98 -4.80
N LEU A 180 -5.56 -20.78 -5.20
CA LEU A 180 -5.12 -20.53 -6.56
C LEU A 180 -4.35 -21.76 -7.05
#